data_AF-A0A3B9EX67-F1
#
_entry.id   AF-A0A3B9EX67-F1
#
_cell.length_a   1.000
_cell.length_b   1.000
_cell.length_c   1.000
_cell.angle_alpha   90.00
_cell.angle_beta   90.00
_cell.angle_gamma   90.00
#
_symmetry.space_group_name_H-M   'P 1'
#
loop_
_entity.id
_entity.type
_entity.pdbx_description
1 polymer ?
#
loop_
_entity_poly.entity_id
_entity_poly.type
_entity_poly.pdbx_seq_one_letter_code
_entity_poly.pdbx_strand_id
1 'polypeptide(L)'
;MSVVNFDKIDHSQPKPSVNFVFDFYAIMLKRMKGIKYKYGQLYYDFEDDGVLFFMTPNQVLSIEFDEVEVPQKPSGWMLLIHPDFIWNTSLAKTIKQYDFFDYTVHEALLLSGKEEQTLNGVINNIQQEYHSNIDKFSK
;
A
#
# COMPACT_ATOMS: atom_id res chain seq x y z
N MET A 1 12.07 -7.04 2.71
CA MET A 1 10.63 -6.65 2.61
C MET A 1 10.18 -6.16 3.98
N SER A 2 9.15 -5.32 4.05
CA SER A 2 8.63 -4.77 5.31
C SER A 2 7.10 -4.63 5.23
N VAL A 3 6.42 -4.83 6.36
CA VAL A 3 4.97 -4.59 6.51
C VAL A 3 4.77 -3.45 7.50
N VAL A 4 4.13 -2.38 7.06
CA VAL A 4 3.77 -1.21 7.85
C VAL A 4 2.27 -1.21 8.09
N ASN A 5 1.83 -0.97 9.32
CA ASN A 5 0.41 -0.86 9.67
C ASN A 5 0.05 0.63 9.80
N PHE A 6 -0.98 1.08 9.07
CA PHE A 6 -1.41 2.47 9.06
C PHE A 6 -2.00 2.92 10.41
N ASP A 7 -2.63 2.01 11.16
CA ASP A 7 -3.15 2.30 12.50
C ASP A 7 -2.05 2.70 13.51
N LYS A 8 -0.78 2.40 13.21
CA LYS A 8 0.37 2.73 14.07
C LYS A 8 1.09 4.01 13.66
N ILE A 9 0.70 4.64 12.56
CA ILE A 9 1.31 5.89 12.07
C ILE A 9 0.61 7.08 12.74
N ASP A 10 1.41 8.02 13.23
CA ASP A 10 0.90 9.32 13.69
C ASP A 10 0.66 10.23 12.48
N HIS A 11 -0.59 10.61 12.28
CA HIS A 11 -1.03 11.48 11.19
C HIS A 11 -1.09 12.93 11.70
N SER A 12 0.04 13.46 12.19
CA SER A 12 0.09 14.85 12.63
C SER A 12 0.02 15.79 11.43
N GLN A 13 -0.88 16.78 11.56
CA GLN A 13 -1.39 17.79 10.64
C GLN A 13 -1.16 17.61 9.12
N PRO A 14 -2.24 17.52 8.31
CA PRO A 14 -2.10 17.42 6.86
C PRO A 14 -1.42 18.68 6.33
N LYS A 15 -0.28 18.49 5.65
CA LYS A 15 0.21 19.50 4.71
C LYS A 15 -0.76 19.51 3.51
N PRO A 16 -1.06 20.67 2.91
CA PRO A 16 -2.06 20.79 1.84
C PRO A 16 -1.76 19.89 0.64
N SER A 17 -0.47 19.63 0.38
CA SER A 17 -0.04 18.58 -0.53
C SER A 17 1.22 17.90 -0.02
N VAL A 18 1.33 16.59 -0.29
CA VAL A 18 2.55 15.83 -0.05
C VAL A 18 2.85 14.94 -1.25
N ASN A 19 4.10 14.98 -1.71
CA ASN A 19 4.63 14.09 -2.73
C ASN A 19 5.52 13.04 -2.08
N PHE A 20 5.30 11.78 -2.41
CA PHE A 20 6.12 10.65 -2.00
C PHE A 20 6.76 9.99 -3.21
N VAL A 21 8.01 9.59 -3.05
CA VAL A 21 8.71 8.71 -4.00
C VAL A 21 9.31 7.59 -3.17
N PHE A 22 9.10 6.36 -3.63
CA PHE A 22 9.59 5.16 -2.95
C PHE A 22 10.54 4.40 -3.87
N ASP A 23 11.63 3.88 -3.32
CA ASP A 23 12.55 2.97 -4.04
C ASP A 23 12.06 1.50 -3.97
N PHE A 24 10.79 1.29 -3.63
CA PHE A 24 10.19 -0.01 -3.36
C PHE A 24 9.00 -0.26 -4.26
N TYR A 25 8.72 -1.53 -4.57
CA TYR A 25 7.37 -1.92 -4.93
C TYR A 25 6.51 -1.82 -3.68
N ALA A 26 5.40 -1.09 -3.76
CA ALA A 26 4.47 -0.92 -2.65
C ALA A 26 3.11 -1.51 -3.01
N ILE A 27 2.56 -2.29 -2.09
CA ILE A 27 1.18 -2.80 -2.14
C ILE A 27 0.50 -2.30 -0.87
N MET A 28 -0.60 -1.56 -1.00
CA MET A 28 -1.23 -0.88 0.13
C MET A 28 -2.72 -1.18 0.14
N LEU A 29 -3.22 -1.72 1.26
CA LEU A 29 -4.64 -1.75 1.54
C LEU A 29 -4.96 -0.60 2.49
N LYS A 30 -5.83 0.31 2.06
CA LYS A 30 -6.20 1.48 2.85
C LYS A 30 -7.72 1.57 2.98
N ARG A 31 -8.17 1.84 4.20
CA ARG A 31 -9.55 2.19 4.54
C ARG A 31 -9.55 3.58 5.12
N MET A 32 -10.33 4.46 4.52
CA MET A 32 -10.52 5.86 4.95
C MET A 32 -12.00 6.15 4.89
N LYS A 33 -12.54 6.90 5.84
CA LYS A 33 -13.93 7.35 5.81
C LYS A 33 -13.95 8.87 5.69
N GLY A 34 -14.81 9.41 4.80
CA GLY A 34 -15.01 10.85 4.64
C GLY A 34 -13.77 11.58 4.12
N ILE A 35 -13.07 11.03 3.13
CA ILE A 35 -11.97 11.72 2.43
C ILE A 35 -12.08 11.41 0.95
N LYS A 36 -12.17 12.45 0.12
CA LYS A 36 -12.03 12.32 -1.34
C LYS A 36 -10.56 12.20 -1.69
N TYR A 37 -10.16 11.05 -2.22
CA TYR A 37 -8.77 10.82 -2.58
C TYR A 37 -8.57 11.10 -4.07
N LYS A 38 -7.61 11.96 -4.40
CA LYS A 38 -7.13 12.13 -5.77
C LYS A 38 -6.02 11.12 -6.02
N TYR A 39 -6.30 10.11 -6.83
CA TYR A 39 -5.29 9.17 -7.31
C TYR A 39 -5.26 9.23 -8.84
N GLY A 40 -4.13 9.64 -9.41
CA GLY A 40 -4.05 10.02 -10.81
C GLY A 40 -4.99 11.20 -11.12
N GLN A 41 -5.95 10.99 -12.04
CA GLN A 41 -6.93 12.02 -12.44
C GLN A 41 -8.32 11.82 -11.82
N LEU A 42 -8.56 10.77 -11.04
CA LEU A 42 -9.89 10.44 -10.52
C LEU A 42 -10.01 10.75 -9.03
N TYR A 43 -11.20 11.24 -8.66
CA TYR A 43 -11.64 11.40 -7.29
C TYR A 43 -12.51 10.21 -6.91
N TYR A 44 -12.20 9.59 -5.78
CA TYR A 44 -12.98 8.48 -5.28
C TYR A 44 -13.58 8.81 -3.92
N ASP A 45 -14.81 8.33 -3.74
CA ASP A 45 -15.54 8.36 -2.46
C ASP A 45 -15.58 6.92 -1.93
N PHE A 46 -14.82 6.66 -0.87
CA PHE A 46 -14.67 5.32 -0.30
C PHE A 46 -15.25 5.34 1.10
N GLU A 47 -16.49 4.90 1.28
CA GLU A 47 -17.13 4.94 2.60
C GLU A 47 -16.99 3.63 3.38
N ASP A 48 -16.99 2.47 2.71
CA ASP A 48 -17.09 1.16 3.37
C ASP A 48 -16.13 0.06 2.84
N ASP A 49 -15.51 0.23 1.67
CA ASP A 49 -14.64 -0.80 1.07
C ASP A 49 -13.15 -0.51 1.25
N GLY A 50 -12.36 -1.58 1.40
CA GLY A 50 -10.91 -1.53 1.41
C GLY A 50 -10.37 -1.30 -0.01
N VAL A 51 -9.51 -0.29 -0.15
CA VAL A 51 -8.95 0.09 -1.45
C VAL A 51 -7.52 -0.39 -1.55
N LEU A 52 -7.24 -1.18 -2.59
CA LEU A 52 -5.92 -1.72 -2.87
C LEU A 52 -5.18 -0.86 -3.90
N PHE A 53 -3.98 -0.42 -3.52
CA PHE A 53 -3.11 0.41 -4.35
C PHE A 53 -1.78 -0.30 -4.59
N PHE A 54 -1.22 -0.06 -5.76
CA PHE A 54 0.07 -0.59 -6.18
C PHE A 54 0.93 0.55 -6.69
N MET A 55 2.20 0.54 -6.31
CA MET A 55 3.19 1.50 -6.81
C MET A 55 4.48 0.80 -7.16
N THR A 56 5.11 1.27 -8.22
CA THR A 56 6.44 0.83 -8.64
C THR A 56 7.55 1.71 -8.04
N PRO A 57 8.78 1.20 -7.95
CA PRO A 57 9.92 2.01 -7.56
C PRO A 57 10.07 3.25 -8.43
N ASN A 58 10.38 4.39 -7.82
CA ASN A 58 10.53 5.72 -8.43
C ASN A 58 9.24 6.34 -8.98
N GLN A 59 8.08 5.76 -8.69
CA GLN A 59 6.79 6.37 -9.00
C GLN A 59 6.49 7.51 -8.02
N VAL A 60 6.03 8.64 -8.55
CA VAL A 60 5.62 9.80 -7.75
C VAL A 60 4.15 9.63 -7.34
N LEU A 61 3.89 9.62 -6.04
CA LEU A 61 2.55 9.69 -5.46
C LEU A 61 2.31 11.10 -4.93
N SER A 62 1.32 11.79 -5.49
CA SER A 62 0.86 13.09 -5.01
C SER A 62 -0.45 12.92 -4.24
N ILE A 63 -0.49 13.39 -3.00
CA ILE A 63 -1.70 13.42 -2.18
C ILE A 63 -2.06 14.89 -1.96
N GLU A 64 -3.28 15.25 -2.34
CA GLU A 64 -3.90 16.55 -2.05
C GLU A 64 -4.94 16.32 -0.94
N PHE A 65 -4.87 17.11 0.13
CA PHE A 65 -5.86 17.09 1.20
C PHE A 65 -6.73 18.33 1.10
N ASP A 66 -8.06 18.15 1.13
CA ASP A 66 -8.99 19.28 1.21
C ASP A 66 -8.97 19.83 2.64
N GLU A 67 -8.79 21.14 2.81
CA GLU A 67 -8.51 21.80 4.10
C GLU A 67 -9.66 21.69 5.14
N VAL A 68 -10.82 21.16 4.72
CA VAL A 68 -12.10 21.27 5.43
C VAL A 68 -12.42 20.07 6.31
N GLU A 69 -11.85 18.90 6.06
CA GLU A 69 -12.18 17.68 6.80
C GLU A 69 -10.97 17.17 7.59
N VAL A 70 -11.13 17.01 8.90
CA VAL A 70 -10.16 16.25 9.71
C VAL A 70 -10.27 14.80 9.24
N PRO A 71 -9.30 14.28 8.48
CA PRO A 71 -9.40 12.94 7.95
C PRO A 71 -9.50 11.96 9.12
N GLN A 72 -10.50 11.06 9.11
CA GLN A 72 -10.48 9.92 10.03
C GLN A 72 -9.15 9.18 9.85
N LYS A 73 -8.61 8.67 10.96
CA LYS A 73 -7.35 7.93 10.94
C LYS A 73 -7.46 6.77 9.93
N PRO A 74 -6.62 6.75 8.87
CA PRO A 74 -6.66 5.65 7.91
C PRO A 74 -6.25 4.35 8.60
N SER A 75 -6.92 3.26 8.24
CA SER A 75 -6.59 1.91 8.69
C SER A 75 -6.12 1.04 7.52
N GLY A 76 -5.48 -0.08 7.84
CA GLY A 76 -4.97 -1.04 6.88
C GLY A 76 -3.46 -1.23 6.96
N TRP A 77 -2.84 -1.67 5.86
CA TRP A 77 -1.43 -2.04 5.83
C TRP A 77 -0.77 -1.69 4.50
N MET A 78 0.56 -1.60 4.54
CA MET A 78 1.43 -1.40 3.39
C MET A 78 2.55 -2.44 3.41
N LEU A 79 2.68 -3.19 2.33
CA LEU A 79 3.77 -4.12 2.07
C LEU A 79 4.78 -3.44 1.13
N LEU A 80 6.01 -3.30 1.59
CA LEU A 80 7.13 -2.73 0.84
C LEU A 80 8.12 -3.83 0.46
N ILE A 81 8.39 -3.94 -0.83
CA ILE A 81 9.31 -4.94 -1.39
C ILE A 81 10.41 -4.21 -2.15
N HIS A 82 11.64 -4.28 -1.62
CA HIS A 82 12.80 -3.76 -2.32
C HIS A 82 13.05 -4.62 -3.56
N PRO A 83 13.36 -4.02 -4.74
CA PRO A 83 13.64 -4.78 -5.97
C PRO A 83 14.68 -5.88 -5.79
N ASP A 84 15.71 -5.66 -4.96
CA ASP A 84 16.74 -6.64 -4.66
C ASP A 84 16.19 -7.94 -4.05
N PHE A 85 15.05 -7.87 -3.35
CA PHE A 85 14.45 -9.05 -2.72
C PHE A 85 13.95 -10.08 -3.75
N ILE A 86 13.54 -9.61 -4.92
CA ILE A 86 13.07 -10.45 -6.03
C ILE A 86 14.12 -10.57 -7.13
N TRP A 87 15.31 -10.00 -6.94
CA TRP A 87 16.36 -10.02 -7.95
C TRP A 87 16.74 -11.45 -8.31
N ASN A 88 16.99 -11.69 -9.60
CA ASN A 88 17.28 -13.01 -10.18
C ASN A 88 16.15 -14.06 -10.05
N THR A 89 14.93 -13.67 -9.71
CA THR A 89 13.74 -14.54 -9.76
C THR A 89 12.98 -14.38 -11.09
N SER A 90 12.07 -15.30 -11.39
CA SER A 90 11.11 -15.12 -12.48
C SER A 90 10.23 -13.89 -12.27
N LEU A 91 9.85 -13.61 -11.03
CA LEU A 91 9.02 -12.47 -10.66
C LEU A 91 9.68 -11.13 -11.04
N ALA A 92 10.99 -10.97 -10.88
CA ALA A 92 11.66 -9.73 -11.31
C ALA A 92 11.50 -9.44 -12.82
N LYS A 93 11.28 -10.47 -13.64
CA LYS A 93 11.09 -10.31 -15.09
C LYS A 93 9.63 -9.98 -15.45
N THR A 94 8.68 -10.48 -14.67
CA THR A 94 7.24 -10.37 -14.97
C THR A 94 6.51 -9.33 -14.14
N ILE A 95 7.07 -8.86 -13.02
CA ILE A 95 6.37 -7.97 -12.08
C ILE A 95 5.89 -6.67 -12.72
N LYS A 96 6.64 -6.14 -13.70
CA LYS A 96 6.28 -4.94 -14.46
C LYS A 96 5.26 -5.18 -15.57
N GLN A 97 4.96 -6.44 -15.90
CA GLN A 97 3.97 -6.81 -16.92
C GLN A 97 2.56 -6.88 -16.34
N TYR A 98 2.42 -6.78 -15.02
CA TYR A 98 1.11 -6.71 -14.39
C TYR A 98 0.59 -5.28 -14.43
N ASP A 99 -0.55 -5.09 -15.09
CA ASP A 99 -1.12 -3.77 -15.34
C ASP A 99 -1.40 -2.99 -14.05
N PHE A 100 -1.70 -3.67 -12.94
CA PHE A 100 -1.95 -3.01 -11.66
C PHE A 100 -0.77 -2.18 -11.14
N PHE A 101 0.47 -2.41 -11.61
CA PHE A 101 1.63 -1.58 -11.27
C PHE A 101 1.85 -0.39 -12.20
N ASP A 102 1.13 -0.31 -13.32
CA ASP A 102 1.23 0.82 -14.23
C ASP A 102 0.40 2.00 -13.70
N TYR A 103 0.98 3.21 -13.74
CA TYR A 103 0.32 4.45 -13.32
C TYR A 103 -0.98 4.69 -14.11
N THR A 104 -1.05 4.13 -15.32
CA THR A 104 -2.20 4.23 -16.23
C THR A 104 -3.40 3.39 -15.80
N VAL A 105 -3.27 2.48 -14.83
CA VAL A 105 -4.44 1.80 -14.24
C VAL A 105 -5.06 2.74 -13.21
N HIS A 106 -5.98 3.55 -13.74
CA HIS A 106 -6.85 4.51 -13.06
C HIS A 106 -7.89 3.81 -12.17
N GLU A 107 -7.52 2.74 -11.48
CA GLU A 107 -8.46 1.92 -10.74
C GLU A 107 -7.80 1.51 -9.43
N ALA A 108 -8.03 2.33 -8.41
CA ALA A 108 -7.92 1.85 -7.05
C ALA A 108 -8.84 0.62 -6.94
N LEU A 109 -8.26 -0.56 -6.72
CA LEU A 109 -9.01 -1.81 -6.79
C LEU A 109 -9.84 -1.94 -5.52
N LEU A 110 -11.16 -1.83 -5.67
CA LEU A 110 -12.12 -2.16 -4.63
C LEU A 110 -12.09 -3.66 -4.39
N LEU A 111 -11.89 -4.05 -3.14
CA LEU A 111 -11.90 -5.46 -2.78
C LEU A 111 -13.25 -5.85 -2.21
N SER A 112 -13.75 -7.00 -2.65
CA SER A 112 -14.80 -7.69 -1.90
C SER A 112 -14.28 -8.10 -0.52
N GLY A 113 -15.19 -8.25 0.46
CA GLY A 113 -14.80 -8.69 1.80
C GLY A 113 -14.04 -10.02 1.83
N LYS A 114 -14.29 -10.92 0.87
CA LYS A 114 -13.56 -12.20 0.72
C LYS A 114 -12.11 -12.00 0.24
N GLU A 115 -11.90 -11.13 -0.75
CA GLU A 115 -10.56 -10.83 -1.27
C GLU A 115 -9.73 -10.13 -0.20
N GLU A 116 -10.33 -9.16 0.50
CA GLU A 116 -9.68 -8.49 1.62
C GLU A 116 -9.26 -9.49 2.71
N GLN A 117 -10.16 -10.39 3.13
CA GLN A 117 -9.84 -11.42 4.12
C GLN A 117 -8.66 -12.31 3.67
N THR A 118 -8.62 -12.65 2.38
CA THR A 118 -7.54 -13.45 1.79
C THR A 118 -6.21 -12.71 1.86
N LEU A 119 -6.17 -11.44 1.46
CA LEU A 119 -4.95 -10.63 1.51
C LEU A 119 -4.49 -10.39 2.95
N ASN A 120 -5.40 -10.11 3.88
CA ASN A 120 -5.08 -9.96 5.29
C ASN A 120 -4.45 -11.25 5.86
N GLY A 121 -4.91 -12.42 5.42
CA GLY A 121 -4.29 -13.70 5.77
C GLY A 121 -2.84 -13.83 5.27
N VAL A 122 -2.57 -13.41 4.03
CA VAL A 122 -1.20 -13.40 3.46
C VAL A 122 -0.28 -12.48 4.27
N ILE A 123 -0.74 -11.28 4.60
CA ILE A 123 0.05 -10.31 5.38
C ILE A 123 0.35 -10.83 6.79
N ASN A 124 -0.65 -11.45 7.44
CA ASN A 124 -0.45 -12.06 8.74
C ASN A 124 0.60 -13.19 8.66
N ASN A 125 0.54 -14.04 7.64
CA ASN A 125 1.55 -15.09 7.44
C ASN A 125 2.96 -14.50 7.23
N ILE A 126 3.10 -13.46 6.40
CA ILE A 126 4.39 -12.77 6.20
C ILE A 126 4.92 -12.20 7.53
N GLN A 127 4.05 -11.57 8.33
CA GLN A 127 4.44 -11.04 9.62
C GLN A 127 4.84 -12.16 10.60
N GLN A 128 4.12 -13.29 10.61
CA GLN A 128 4.48 -14.44 11.43
C GLN A 128 5.85 -15.00 11.05
N GLU A 129 6.13 -15.13 9.75
CA GLU A 129 7.45 -15.55 9.25
C GLU A 129 8.58 -14.59 9.68
N TYR A 130 8.34 -13.27 9.70
CA TYR A 130 9.34 -12.32 10.20
C TYR A 130 9.69 -12.51 11.68
N HIS A 131 8.70 -12.88 12.49
CA HIS A 131 8.88 -13.10 13.94
C HIS A 131 9.25 -14.54 14.26
N SER A 132 9.14 -15.45 13.29
CA SER A 132 9.54 -16.84 13.44
C SER A 132 11.06 -16.89 13.33
N ASN A 133 11.72 -17.10 14.46
CA ASN A 133 13.16 -17.32 14.52
C ASN A 133 13.55 -18.50 13.60
N ILE A 134 13.92 -18.22 12.35
CA ILE A 134 14.85 -19.09 11.61
C ILE A 134 16.25 -18.68 12.02
N ASP A 135 16.48 -18.91 13.31
CA ASP A 135 17.78 -18.80 13.89
C ASP A 135 18.60 -20.03 13.46
N LYS A 136 19.25 -19.93 12.29
CA LYS A 136 20.26 -20.89 11.85
C LYS A 136 21.68 -20.40 12.14
N PHE A 137 21.84 -19.26 12.81
CA PHE A 137 23.16 -18.62 12.99
C PHE A 137 23.41 -17.93 14.34
N SER A 138 22.57 -18.08 15.36
CA SER A 138 23.00 -17.80 16.74
C SER A 138 23.97 -18.88 17.17
N LYS A 139 25.21 -18.46 17.35
CA LYS A 139 26.19 -19.11 18.22
C LYS A 139 26.02 -18.59 19.64
#